data_AF-A0A1S7RGP9-F1
#
_entry.id   AF-A0A1S7RGP9-F1
#
_cell.length_a   1.000
_cell.length_b   1.000
_cell.length_c   1.000
_cell.angle_alpha   90.00
_cell.angle_beta   90.00
_cell.angle_gamma   90.00
#
_symmetry.space_group_name_H-M   'P 1'
#
loop_
_entity.id
_entity.type
_entity.pdbx_description
1 polymer ?
#
loop_
_entity_poly.entity_id
_entity_poly.type
_entity_poly.pdbx_seq_one_letter_code
_entity_poly.pdbx_strand_id
1 'polypeptide(L)'
;MTTHTGGCQCGAVRFRATGDLKDNSICHCRMCQKAFGAYYAPLVSVRNVEFEWTRGEPKRFQSSSVVKRGFCPECGTPLTYEAPDGMAVAAGAFDDPAALPPTIQWGVERKIDFVDSLHTLPAVPTEDDLTSVDYLTNLVSYQHPDHDTTQWPPENRQ
;
A
#
# COMPACT_ATOMS: atom_id res chain seq x y z
N MET A 1 -1.83 -20.25 -11.74
CA MET A 1 -1.11 -19.06 -11.26
C MET A 1 -2.09 -18.22 -10.48
N THR A 2 -1.70 -17.67 -9.33
CA THR A 2 -2.58 -16.86 -8.50
C THR A 2 -2.61 -15.43 -9.03
N THR A 3 -3.77 -14.79 -8.99
CA THR A 3 -3.94 -13.39 -9.38
C THR A 3 -4.23 -12.57 -8.13
N HIS A 4 -3.50 -11.47 -7.99
CA HIS A 4 -3.67 -10.47 -6.95
C HIS A 4 -4.06 -9.15 -7.59
N THR A 5 -5.03 -8.45 -7.00
CA THR A 5 -5.47 -7.13 -7.42
C THR A 5 -5.20 -6.11 -6.34
N GLY A 6 -5.25 -4.83 -6.72
CA GLY A 6 -5.02 -3.74 -5.80
C GLY A 6 -5.14 -2.40 -6.48
N GLY A 7 -4.86 -1.35 -5.71
CA GLY A 7 -4.85 0.01 -6.19
C GLY A 7 -4.71 1.05 -5.09
N CYS A 8 -4.97 2.28 -5.46
CA CYS A 8 -4.95 3.39 -4.52
C CYS A 8 -6.24 3.49 -3.71
N GLN A 9 -6.20 4.27 -2.62
CA GLN A 9 -7.32 4.45 -1.71
C GLN A 9 -8.60 4.97 -2.41
N CYS A 10 -8.47 5.84 -3.42
CA CYS A 10 -9.62 6.37 -4.14
C CYS A 10 -10.06 5.52 -5.34
N GLY A 11 -9.32 4.48 -5.71
CA GLY A 11 -9.63 3.61 -6.86
C GLY A 11 -9.33 4.20 -8.24
N ALA A 12 -8.78 5.42 -8.34
CA ALA A 12 -8.41 6.03 -9.62
C ALA A 12 -7.25 5.31 -10.32
N VAL A 13 -6.41 4.62 -9.55
CA VAL A 13 -5.33 3.76 -10.04
C VAL A 13 -5.56 2.34 -9.51
N ARG A 14 -5.66 1.35 -10.40
CA ARG A 14 -5.83 -0.07 -10.08
C ARG A 14 -4.85 -0.92 -10.90
N PHE A 15 -4.47 -2.06 -10.36
CA PHE A 15 -3.55 -2.99 -11.00
C PHE A 15 -3.95 -4.44 -10.79
N ARG A 16 -3.34 -5.31 -11.59
CA ARG A 16 -3.39 -6.76 -11.47
C ARG A 16 -1.98 -7.33 -11.59
N ALA A 17 -1.67 -8.30 -10.72
CA ALA A 17 -0.43 -9.07 -10.73
C ALA A 17 -0.78 -10.56 -10.78
N THR A 18 -0.31 -11.28 -11.81
CA THR A 18 -0.55 -12.72 -11.98
C THR A 18 0.77 -13.47 -11.96
N GLY A 19 0.94 -14.35 -10.98
CA GLY A 19 2.17 -15.09 -10.77
C GLY A 19 2.40 -15.44 -9.31
N ASP A 20 3.66 -15.66 -8.96
CA ASP A 20 4.08 -16.11 -7.63
C ASP A 20 4.84 -14.98 -6.92
N LEU A 21 4.15 -14.28 -6.00
CA LEU A 21 4.66 -13.12 -5.28
C LEU A 21 5.34 -13.54 -3.97
N LYS A 22 6.59 -14.01 -4.07
CA LYS A 22 7.37 -14.54 -2.92
C LYS A 22 8.31 -13.52 -2.27
N ASP A 23 8.69 -12.49 -3.02
CA ASP A 23 9.70 -11.51 -2.62
C ASP A 23 9.03 -10.31 -1.95
N ASN A 24 8.61 -10.52 -0.71
CA ASN A 24 7.91 -9.53 0.12
C ASN A 24 8.85 -9.01 1.20
N SER A 25 8.92 -7.70 1.40
CA SER A 25 9.91 -7.11 2.31
C SER A 25 9.40 -5.91 3.07
N ILE A 26 10.05 -5.61 4.19
CA ILE A 26 9.94 -4.32 4.88
C ILE A 26 11.25 -3.54 4.68
N CYS A 27 11.16 -2.29 4.22
CA CYS A 27 12.31 -1.41 4.11
C CYS A 27 12.24 -0.27 5.14
N HIS A 28 13.28 -0.16 5.95
CA HIS A 28 13.39 0.83 7.03
C HIS A 28 14.18 2.08 6.65
N CYS A 29 14.76 2.14 5.45
CA CYS A 29 15.61 3.26 5.08
C CYS A 29 14.84 4.59 5.10
N ARG A 30 15.54 5.70 5.36
CA ARG A 30 14.92 7.01 5.51
C ARG A 30 14.11 7.46 4.28
N MET A 31 14.55 7.09 3.09
CA MET A 31 13.82 7.38 1.85
C MET A 31 12.49 6.64 1.77
N CYS A 32 12.45 5.38 2.22
CA CYS A 32 11.23 4.59 2.26
C CYS A 32 10.25 5.10 3.33
N GLN A 33 10.74 5.46 4.51
CA GLN A 33 9.93 6.13 5.53
C GLN A 33 9.25 7.39 4.98
N LYS A 34 10.00 8.24 4.28
CA LYS A 34 9.47 9.48 3.69
C LYS A 34 8.55 9.24 2.51
N ALA A 35 8.86 8.29 1.62
CA ALA A 35 8.04 7.98 0.46
C ALA A 35 6.66 7.42 0.85
N PHE A 36 6.58 6.67 1.96
CA PHE A 36 5.34 6.10 2.47
C PHE A 36 4.65 6.96 3.53
N GLY A 37 5.32 7.98 4.05
CA GLY A 37 4.84 8.73 5.22
C GLY A 37 4.69 7.85 6.47
N ALA A 38 5.42 6.72 6.54
CA ALA A 38 5.24 5.67 7.54
C ALA A 38 6.57 5.35 8.25
N TYR A 39 6.51 4.53 9.31
CA TYR A 39 7.71 4.08 10.03
C TYR A 39 8.61 3.15 9.21
N TYR A 40 8.04 2.51 8.18
CA TYR A 40 8.73 1.65 7.23
C TYR A 40 7.87 1.53 5.95
N ALA A 41 8.45 0.97 4.89
CA ALA A 41 7.73 0.68 3.65
C ALA A 41 7.57 -0.84 3.45
N PRO A 42 6.34 -1.38 3.47
CA PRO A 42 6.10 -2.75 3.06
C PRO A 42 6.02 -2.83 1.53
N LEU A 43 6.78 -3.75 0.93
CA LEU A 43 7.00 -3.83 -0.52
C LEU A 43 6.88 -5.27 -1.00
N VAL A 44 6.14 -5.47 -2.09
CA VAL A 44 5.98 -6.76 -2.80
C VAL A 44 6.60 -6.62 -4.17
N SER A 45 7.65 -7.41 -4.47
CA SER A 45 8.28 -7.38 -5.79
C SER A 45 7.36 -7.98 -6.85
N VAL A 46 7.28 -7.31 -8.00
CA VAL A 46 6.52 -7.77 -9.18
C VAL A 46 7.41 -8.05 -10.39
N ARG A 47 8.72 -8.21 -10.18
CA ARG A 47 9.72 -8.38 -11.25
C ARG A 47 9.49 -9.62 -12.13
N ASN A 48 9.00 -10.71 -11.55
CA ASN A 48 8.92 -12.02 -12.19
C ASN A 48 7.47 -12.48 -12.40
N VAL A 49 6.53 -11.53 -12.45
CA VAL A 49 5.11 -11.81 -12.64
C VAL A 49 4.56 -10.96 -13.77
N GLU A 50 3.41 -11.36 -14.30
CA GLU A 50 2.66 -10.50 -15.21
C GLU A 50 2.02 -9.38 -14.40
N PHE A 51 2.33 -8.13 -14.74
CA PHE A 51 1.80 -6.95 -14.06
C PHE A 51 1.18 -6.00 -15.07
N GLU A 52 -0.03 -5.54 -14.79
CA GLU A 52 -0.74 -4.56 -15.60
C GLU A 52 -1.46 -3.52 -14.74
N TRP A 53 -1.51 -2.27 -15.20
CA TRP A 53 -2.44 -1.27 -14.68
C TRP A 53 -3.80 -1.50 -15.33
N THR A 54 -4.82 -1.82 -14.54
CA THR A 54 -6.18 -2.09 -15.03
C THR A 54 -7.03 -0.82 -15.09
N ARG A 55 -6.60 0.25 -14.43
CA ARG A 55 -7.26 1.56 -14.43
C ARG A 55 -6.28 2.64 -14.03
N GLY A 56 -6.23 3.73 -14.80
CA GLY A 56 -5.32 4.85 -14.54
C GLY A 56 -3.84 4.44 -14.46
N GLU A 57 -2.98 5.41 -14.16
CA GLU A 57 -1.55 5.15 -13.94
C GLU A 57 -1.00 6.02 -12.81
N PRO A 58 0.04 5.56 -12.10
CA PRO A 58 0.68 6.37 -11.07
C PRO A 58 1.45 7.55 -11.67
N LYS A 59 1.42 8.69 -10.98
CA LYS A 59 2.41 9.75 -11.17
C LYS A 59 3.72 9.32 -10.51
N ARG A 60 4.86 9.70 -11.10
CA ARG A 60 6.19 9.27 -10.66
C ARG A 60 7.04 10.44 -10.17
N PHE A 61 7.75 10.22 -9.07
CA PHE A 61 8.74 11.14 -8.51
C PHE A 61 10.13 10.49 -8.48
N GLN A 62 11.13 11.14 -9.08
CA GLN A 62 12.52 10.66 -9.07
C GLN A 62 13.14 10.93 -7.69
N SER A 63 13.12 9.92 -6.82
CA SER A 63 13.55 10.06 -5.42
C SER A 63 15.06 9.96 -5.22
N SER A 64 15.80 9.36 -6.16
CA SER A 64 17.28 9.32 -6.18
C SER A 64 17.79 9.25 -7.62
N SER A 65 19.10 9.10 -7.83
CA SER A 65 19.67 8.87 -9.17
C SER A 65 19.16 7.60 -9.85
N VAL A 66 18.64 6.62 -9.11
CA VAL A 66 18.26 5.30 -9.65
C VAL A 66 16.83 4.86 -9.33
N VAL A 67 16.15 5.52 -8.38
CA VAL A 67 14.81 5.12 -7.93
C VAL A 67 13.74 6.14 -8.25
N LYS A 68 12.65 5.70 -8.89
CA LYS A 68 11.37 6.42 -8.97
C LYS A 68 10.36 5.87 -7.96
N ARG A 69 9.47 6.75 -7.48
CA ARG A 69 8.34 6.41 -6.60
C ARG A 69 7.04 6.73 -7.32
N GLY A 70 6.18 5.74 -7.50
CA GLY A 70 4.84 5.93 -8.05
C GLY A 70 3.82 6.18 -6.95
N PHE A 71 2.89 7.10 -7.19
CA PHE A 71 1.79 7.41 -6.29
C PHE A 71 0.54 7.79 -7.10
N CYS A 72 -0.63 7.64 -6.49
CA CYS A 72 -1.88 8.07 -7.11
C CYS A 72 -1.91 9.60 -7.22
N PRO A 73 -2.15 10.18 -8.42
CA PRO A 73 -2.24 11.62 -8.57
C PRO A 73 -3.44 12.23 -7.85
N GLU A 74 -4.51 11.46 -7.60
CA GLU A 74 -5.76 11.95 -7.02
C GLU A 74 -5.79 11.90 -5.48
N CYS A 75 -5.28 10.84 -4.87
CA CYS A 75 -5.32 10.67 -3.40
C CYS A 75 -3.95 10.56 -2.73
N GLY A 76 -2.85 10.57 -3.50
CA GLY A 76 -1.50 10.52 -2.96
C GLY A 76 -1.05 9.15 -2.42
N THR A 77 -1.89 8.10 -2.49
CA THR A 77 -1.49 6.75 -2.05
C THR A 77 -0.19 6.33 -2.71
N PRO A 78 0.86 5.96 -1.94
CA PRO A 78 2.08 5.38 -2.47
C PRO A 78 1.78 4.03 -3.14
N LEU A 79 2.30 3.82 -4.35
CA LEU A 79 2.01 2.62 -5.15
C LEU A 79 3.26 1.85 -5.51
N THR A 80 4.32 2.50 -6.00
CA THR A 80 5.49 1.77 -6.53
C THR A 80 6.82 2.28 -6.01
N TYR A 81 7.76 1.34 -5.89
CA TYR A 81 9.20 1.55 -5.89
C TYR A 81 9.75 0.98 -7.19
N GLU A 82 10.37 1.83 -8.02
CA GLU A 82 10.88 1.44 -9.34
C GLU A 82 12.39 1.65 -9.36
N ALA A 83 13.15 0.56 -9.53
CA ALA A 83 14.61 0.53 -9.56
C ALA A 83 15.10 -0.22 -10.82
N PRO A 84 16.40 -0.15 -11.17
CA PRO A 84 16.93 -0.79 -12.36
C PRO A 84 16.77 -2.32 -12.38
N ASP A 85 16.71 -2.94 -11.21
CA ASP A 85 16.56 -4.37 -11.03
C ASP A 85 15.10 -4.83 -10.98
N GLY A 86 14.12 -3.93 -10.95
CA GLY A 86 12.70 -4.25 -11.01
C GLY A 86 11.79 -3.25 -10.30
N MET A 87 10.51 -3.59 -10.27
CA MET A 87 9.48 -2.82 -9.58
C MET A 87 8.94 -3.62 -8.39
N ALA A 88 8.69 -2.92 -7.29
CA ALA A 88 7.91 -3.41 -6.17
C ALA A 88 6.70 -2.51 -5.95
N VAL A 89 5.59 -3.12 -5.52
CA VAL A 89 4.34 -2.44 -5.19
C VAL A 89 4.22 -2.32 -3.67
N ALA A 90 3.64 -1.22 -3.19
CA ALA A 90 3.29 -1.05 -1.79
C ALA A 90 2.38 -2.20 -1.33
N ALA A 91 2.78 -2.97 -0.31
CA ALA A 91 2.02 -4.16 0.09
C ALA A 91 0.59 -3.81 0.52
N GLY A 92 0.40 -2.68 1.21
CA GLY A 92 -0.93 -2.20 1.63
C GLY A 92 -1.80 -1.66 0.49
N ALA A 93 -1.30 -1.62 -0.74
CA ALA A 93 -2.10 -1.27 -1.92
C ALA A 93 -2.71 -2.51 -2.60
N PHE A 94 -2.38 -3.73 -2.15
CA PHE A 94 -3.10 -4.94 -2.58
C PHE A 94 -4.43 -5.05 -1.84
N ASP A 95 -5.44 -5.61 -2.50
CA ASP A 95 -6.77 -5.81 -1.91
C ASP A 95 -6.74 -6.83 -0.75
N ASP A 96 -5.87 -7.84 -0.83
CA ASP A 96 -5.59 -8.78 0.28
C ASP A 96 -4.09 -8.75 0.62
N PRO A 97 -3.65 -7.80 1.47
CA PRO A 97 -2.25 -7.72 1.86
C PRO A 97 -1.83 -8.86 2.81
N ALA A 98 -2.78 -9.52 3.49
CA ALA A 98 -2.49 -10.61 4.42
C ALA A 98 -1.99 -11.88 3.69
N ALA A 99 -2.39 -12.07 2.44
CA ALA A 99 -1.87 -13.13 1.57
C ALA A 99 -0.39 -12.95 1.19
N LEU A 100 0.21 -11.80 1.46
CA LEU A 100 1.57 -11.43 1.04
C LEU A 100 2.45 -11.02 2.23
N PRO A 101 2.67 -11.91 3.22
CA PRO A 101 3.47 -11.58 4.39
C PRO A 101 4.92 -11.28 3.98
N PRO A 102 5.57 -10.25 4.57
CA PRO A 102 6.99 -9.99 4.37
C PRO A 102 7.86 -11.16 4.84
N THR A 103 8.91 -11.47 4.09
CA THR A 103 9.88 -12.54 4.39
C THR A 103 11.26 -12.01 4.79
N ILE A 104 11.53 -10.72 4.56
CA ILE A 104 12.81 -10.08 4.87
C ILE A 104 12.66 -8.61 5.26
N GLN A 105 13.60 -8.10 6.07
CA GLN A 105 13.69 -6.68 6.41
C GLN A 105 15.03 -6.09 5.95
N TRP A 106 14.98 -4.93 5.30
CA TRP A 106 16.14 -4.20 4.78
C TRP A 106 16.30 -2.84 5.45
N GLY A 107 17.52 -2.32 5.47
CA GLY A 107 17.83 -0.99 6.03
C GLY A 107 17.65 -0.91 7.54
N VAL A 108 17.83 -2.04 8.25
CA VAL A 108 17.55 -2.18 9.69
C VAL A 108 18.38 -1.23 10.55
N GLU A 109 19.50 -0.70 10.05
CA GLU A 109 20.27 0.37 10.69
C GLU A 109 19.51 1.70 10.82
N ARG A 110 18.37 1.85 10.12
CA ARG A 110 17.44 2.98 10.22
C ARG A 110 16.07 2.59 10.77
N LYS A 111 15.91 1.35 11.24
CA LYS A 111 14.70 0.90 11.91
C LYS A 111 14.45 1.76 13.13
N ILE A 112 13.19 2.13 13.34
CA ILE A 112 12.79 2.95 14.49
C ILE A 112 12.52 2.00 15.66
N ASP A 113 13.28 2.14 16.75
CA ASP A 113 13.33 1.18 17.86
C ASP A 113 11.95 0.79 18.42
N PHE A 114 11.06 1.78 18.64
CA PHE A 114 9.76 1.50 19.26
C PHE A 114 8.83 0.63 18.40
N VAL A 115 9.10 0.50 17.09
CA VAL A 115 8.27 -0.28 16.16
C VAL A 115 8.16 -1.74 16.61
N ASP A 116 9.23 -2.30 17.19
CA ASP A 116 9.23 -3.69 17.66
C ASP A 116 8.37 -3.92 18.90
N SER A 117 8.04 -2.86 19.61
CA SER A 117 7.28 -2.91 20.86
C SER A 117 5.83 -2.46 20.72
N LEU A 118 5.37 -2.06 19.53
CA LEU A 118 4.00 -1.54 19.35
C LEU A 118 2.91 -2.50 19.84
N HIS A 119 3.12 -3.80 19.63
CA HIS A 119 2.20 -4.85 20.07
C HIS A 119 2.06 -4.98 21.60
N THR A 120 2.96 -4.35 22.37
CA THR A 120 2.93 -4.33 23.84
C THR A 120 2.18 -3.12 24.40
N LEU A 121 1.84 -2.15 23.55
CA LEU A 121 1.07 -0.99 23.96
C LEU A 121 -0.38 -1.39 24.28
N PRO A 122 -1.06 -0.67 25.19
CA PRO A 122 -2.49 -0.83 25.36
C PRO A 122 -3.22 -0.68 24.02
N ALA A 123 -4.06 -1.66 23.68
CA ALA A 123 -4.90 -1.65 22.49
C ALA A 123 -6.36 -1.49 22.92
N VAL A 124 -7.08 -0.60 22.25
CA VAL A 124 -8.50 -0.36 22.47
C VAL A 124 -9.19 -0.50 21.11
N PRO A 125 -10.16 -1.42 20.95
CA PRO A 125 -10.99 -1.47 19.76
C PRO A 125 -11.66 -0.12 19.51
N THR A 126 -11.79 0.26 18.23
CA THR A 126 -12.37 1.57 17.86
C THR A 126 -13.81 1.71 18.40
N GLU A 127 -14.56 0.61 18.45
CA GLU A 127 -15.92 0.54 18.99
C GLU A 127 -16.03 0.75 20.50
N ASP A 128 -14.94 0.57 21.26
CA ASP A 128 -14.93 0.74 22.70
C ASP A 128 -14.71 2.22 23.11
N ASP A 129 -14.34 3.09 22.16
CA ASP A 129 -14.24 4.53 22.38
C ASP A 129 -15.63 5.20 22.27
N LEU A 130 -16.37 5.20 23.38
CA LEU A 130 -17.69 5.81 23.49
C LEU A 130 -17.69 7.31 23.16
N THR A 131 -16.55 8.01 23.25
CA THR A 131 -16.46 9.43 22.91
C THR A 131 -16.48 9.68 21.40
N SER A 132 -16.23 8.62 20.62
CA SER A 132 -16.21 8.66 19.16
C SER A 132 -17.51 8.14 18.53
N VAL A 133 -18.48 7.63 19.29
CA VAL A 133 -19.69 6.97 18.78
C VAL A 133 -20.46 7.84 17.79
N ASP A 134 -20.69 9.11 18.11
CA ASP A 134 -21.39 10.04 17.22
C ASP A 134 -20.62 10.25 15.90
N TYR A 135 -19.29 10.31 15.97
CA TYR A 135 -18.44 10.44 14.80
C TYR A 135 -18.47 9.16 13.93
N LEU A 136 -18.29 7.99 14.56
CA LEU A 136 -18.26 6.70 13.86
C LEU A 136 -19.60 6.34 13.22
N THR A 137 -20.72 6.65 13.90
CA THR A 137 -22.07 6.36 13.38
C THR A 137 -22.37 7.13 12.09
N ASN A 138 -21.73 8.29 11.90
CA ASN A 138 -21.88 9.12 10.71
C ASN A 138 -20.73 8.96 9.69
N LEU A 139 -19.74 8.10 9.99
CA LEU A 139 -18.59 7.91 9.11
C LEU A 139 -19.01 7.08 7.89
N VAL A 140 -18.89 7.69 6.71
CA VAL A 140 -19.07 7.02 5.42
C VAL A 140 -17.71 6.91 4.74
N SER A 141 -17.27 5.69 4.48
CA SER A 141 -16.02 5.48 3.75
C SER A 141 -16.22 5.75 2.26
N TYR A 142 -15.38 6.64 1.72
CA TYR A 142 -15.27 6.87 0.28
C TYR A 142 -14.13 6.08 -0.36
N GLN A 143 -13.44 5.25 0.43
CA GLN A 143 -12.37 4.38 -0.05
C GLN A 143 -12.92 3.37 -1.07
N HIS A 144 -12.13 3.12 -2.12
CA HIS A 144 -12.38 2.06 -3.09
C HIS A 144 -12.37 0.70 -2.36
N PRO A 145 -13.33 -0.18 -2.62
CA PRO A 145 -13.37 -1.46 -1.93
C PRO A 145 -12.18 -2.34 -2.30
N ASP A 146 -11.82 -3.28 -1.43
CA ASP A 146 -10.72 -4.22 -1.63
C ASP A 146 -11.11 -5.35 -2.63
N HIS A 147 -11.53 -4.96 -3.83
CA HIS A 147 -11.74 -5.81 -5.01
C HIS A 147 -11.92 -4.94 -6.26
N ASP A 148 -11.67 -5.50 -7.44
CA ASP A 148 -11.85 -4.75 -8.68
C ASP A 148 -13.32 -4.41 -8.95
N THR A 149 -13.56 -3.20 -9.47
CA THR A 149 -14.91 -2.71 -9.79
C THR A 149 -14.99 -2.30 -11.26
N THR A 150 -16.13 -2.46 -11.92
CA THR A 150 -16.27 -1.99 -13.31
C THR A 150 -16.35 -0.46 -13.40
N GLN A 151 -16.94 0.18 -12.40
CA GLN A 151 -17.10 1.63 -12.29
C GLN A 151 -16.80 2.08 -10.85
N TRP A 152 -16.16 3.23 -10.70
CA TRP A 152 -15.94 3.86 -9.39
C TRP A 152 -15.69 5.37 -9.54
N PRO A 153 -16.28 6.22 -8.69
CA PRO A 153 -17.30 5.89 -7.69
C PRO A 153 -18.61 5.36 -8.31
N PRO A 154 -19.49 4.69 -7.53
CA PRO A 154 -20.79 4.24 -8.02
C PRO A 154 -21.68 5.44 -8.41
N GLU A 155 -22.54 5.29 -9.43
CA GLU A 155 -23.35 6.40 -10.01
C GLU A 155 -24.26 7.13 -9.02
N ASN A 156 -24.65 6.45 -7.94
CA ASN A 156 -25.50 7.00 -6.88
C ASN A 156 -24.72 7.76 -5.80
N ARG A 157 -23.41 7.95 -5.96
CA ARG A 157 -22.55 8.72 -5.05
C ARG A 157 -22.46 10.17 -5.54
N GLN A 158 -23.45 10.99 -5.20
CA GLN A 158 -23.31 12.46 -5.15
C GLN A 158 -22.65 12.87 -3.83
#